data_AF-A0A8E0I299-F1
#
_entry.id   AF-A0A8E0I299-F1
#
_cell.length_a   1.000
_cell.length_b   1.000
_cell.length_c   1.000
_cell.angle_alpha   90.00
_cell.angle_beta   90.00
_cell.angle_gamma   90.00
#
_symmetry.space_group_name_H-M   'P 1'
#
loop_
_entity.id
_entity.type
_entity.pdbx_description
1 polymer ?
#
loop_
_entity_poly.entity_id
_entity_poly.type
_entity_poly.pdbx_seq_one_letter_code
_entity_poly.pdbx_strand_id
1 'polypeptide(L)'
;MKKFLVSVGLLGMMLLSTGTVTGYATDDSASAVATPSSATSSSEILKAVNDEPVAMEVPAQGAKPVEKAATATSRAEYVTMRARWRDRLIATKPDMSDPNVKAYLTDLAAQSQTLWATMDRGANRSRLWPKKSSDTISADYTSMFTNIKMLTLGYYNPVSQQHQNPEVYQAIIDAIDFMETAKKYNGSYSTGNWWDWQIGSAQQLDDTLILLYNDLHRQDPEKLVKFVQPLLGYAKDPNIQWPAYTATGANLTDISISVLASGLLLEDDKRVALVQQNLPKAMGLVTAKDGIYADGSFVQHTFFPYNGSYGNEMIKGIARVSSTLVGTPWAISEVQFANVFNLIDKGFLQLMVNGRMPSMVSGRSISRAPGTNAKTTELETGKETLANLTLIADATPATLKQKIYQAVATWVAQVGERYNFYDKPRDYAALNGLKTALHQATAQKDTSVR
;
A
#
# COMPACT_ATOMS: atom_id res chain seq x y z
N MET A 1 69.20 -12.29 17.22
CA MET A 1 68.05 -11.74 17.98
C MET A 1 66.87 -12.70 17.82
N LYS A 2 66.16 -12.99 18.93
CA LYS A 2 65.22 -14.11 19.18
C LYS A 2 64.10 -14.22 18.12
N LYS A 3 64.04 -15.31 17.33
CA LYS A 3 63.31 -16.59 17.46
C LYS A 3 61.82 -16.57 16.99
N PHE A 4 61.60 -17.30 15.88
CA PHE A 4 60.44 -18.09 15.40
C PHE A 4 59.43 -18.57 16.49
N LEU A 5 58.16 -18.93 16.24
CA LEU A 5 57.66 -19.96 15.31
C LEU A 5 56.10 -20.01 15.25
N VAL A 6 55.59 -20.62 14.18
CA VAL A 6 54.21 -21.05 13.85
C VAL A 6 53.76 -22.27 14.68
N SER A 7 52.46 -22.45 14.98
CA SER A 7 51.70 -23.72 14.72
C SER A 7 50.23 -23.69 15.17
N VAL A 8 49.45 -24.50 14.43
CA VAL A 8 48.02 -24.82 14.42
C VAL A 8 47.66 -25.96 15.40
N GLY A 9 46.38 -26.06 15.78
CA GLY A 9 45.69 -27.30 16.23
C GLY A 9 45.12 -27.23 17.65
N LEU A 10 44.02 -27.88 18.06
CA LEU A 10 42.96 -28.68 17.44
C LEU A 10 41.95 -28.97 18.59
N LEU A 11 40.66 -29.09 18.26
CA LEU A 11 39.60 -29.94 18.84
C LEU A 11 39.56 -30.21 20.38
N GLY A 12 38.42 -29.86 21.00
CA GLY A 12 37.99 -30.40 22.29
C GLY A 12 36.47 -30.34 22.43
N MET A 13 35.82 -31.47 22.15
CA MET A 13 34.38 -31.72 22.28
C MET A 13 34.11 -32.30 23.67
N MET A 14 33.14 -31.76 24.43
CA MET A 14 32.49 -32.52 25.50
C MET A 14 31.02 -32.12 25.64
N LEU A 15 30.20 -33.16 25.82
CA LEU A 15 28.75 -33.26 25.75
C LEU A 15 28.15 -33.28 27.17
N LEU A 16 26.90 -32.77 27.26
CA LEU A 16 25.83 -33.11 28.22
C LEU A 16 26.08 -32.69 29.70
N SER A 17 25.11 -32.29 30.52
CA SER A 17 23.68 -32.62 30.55
C SER A 17 22.85 -31.56 31.29
N THR A 18 21.55 -31.64 31.00
CA THR A 18 20.35 -31.05 31.63
C THR A 18 20.36 -30.85 33.15
N GLY A 19 19.81 -29.71 33.59
CA GLY A 19 19.32 -29.50 34.95
C GLY A 19 18.40 -28.28 35.03
N THR A 20 17.09 -28.51 35.05
CA THR A 20 16.06 -27.53 35.41
C THR A 20 15.99 -27.39 36.93
N VAL A 21 16.10 -26.17 37.47
CA VAL A 21 15.60 -25.84 38.81
C VAL A 21 14.96 -24.45 38.79
N THR A 22 13.71 -24.44 39.24
CA THR A 22 12.81 -23.32 39.57
C THR A 22 13.24 -22.60 40.84
N GLY A 23 13.04 -21.28 40.96
CA GLY A 23 13.11 -20.62 42.27
C GLY A 23 13.08 -19.09 42.21
N TYR A 24 12.12 -18.52 42.93
CA TYR A 24 11.73 -17.11 43.04
C TYR A 24 12.64 -16.26 43.95
N ALA A 25 12.43 -14.93 43.84
CA ALA A 25 12.60 -13.87 44.87
C ALA A 25 14.03 -13.43 45.20
N THR A 26 14.35 -12.19 45.56
CA THR A 26 13.71 -10.85 45.63
C THR A 26 14.87 -9.88 45.91
N ASP A 27 14.69 -8.61 45.54
CA ASP A 27 15.32 -7.38 46.06
C ASP A 27 16.65 -7.45 46.82
N ASP A 28 17.61 -6.63 46.39
CA ASP A 28 18.13 -5.64 47.33
C ASP A 28 18.65 -4.36 46.66
N SER A 29 18.30 -3.28 47.34
CA SER A 29 18.40 -1.86 46.99
C SER A 29 19.73 -1.20 47.40
N ALA A 30 19.91 0.05 46.93
CA ALA A 30 20.74 1.17 47.43
C ALA A 30 21.75 1.66 46.36
N SER A 31 21.97 2.96 46.08
CA SER A 31 21.74 4.19 46.86
C SER A 31 21.68 5.41 45.91
N ALA A 32 20.94 6.44 46.32
CA ALA A 32 20.71 7.70 45.62
C ALA A 32 21.80 8.76 45.87
N VAL A 33 22.04 9.67 44.91
CA VAL A 33 22.38 11.11 45.11
C VAL A 33 21.75 11.95 43.98
N ALA A 34 21.18 13.10 44.35
CA ALA A 34 20.22 13.97 43.65
C ALA A 34 20.82 14.95 42.60
N THR A 35 20.31 15.03 41.34
CA THR A 35 19.31 15.97 40.68
C THR A 35 19.87 17.32 40.14
N PRO A 36 19.20 18.06 39.20
CA PRO A 36 18.14 17.75 38.19
C PRO A 36 18.55 18.14 36.72
N SER A 37 17.96 17.65 35.63
CA SER A 37 16.70 18.14 35.02
C SER A 37 16.48 17.47 33.64
N SER A 38 15.21 17.15 33.35
CA SER A 38 14.61 16.71 32.06
C SER A 38 15.09 15.39 31.43
N ALA A 39 14.58 14.29 31.95
CA ALA A 39 14.35 13.07 31.18
C ALA A 39 13.07 12.40 31.69
N THR A 40 11.97 12.52 30.96
CA THR A 40 10.77 11.70 31.15
C THR A 40 11.15 10.24 30.87
N SER A 41 11.07 9.42 31.92
CA SER A 41 11.47 8.02 31.93
C SER A 41 10.41 7.12 31.29
N SER A 42 10.89 6.00 30.75
CA SER A 42 10.18 4.98 29.97
C SER A 42 9.08 4.20 30.71
N SER A 43 8.52 4.73 31.79
CA SER A 43 7.41 4.14 32.55
C SER A 43 6.04 4.73 32.20
N GLU A 44 5.97 5.85 31.47
CA GLU A 44 4.70 6.40 30.93
C GLU A 44 4.27 5.74 29.60
N ILE A 45 5.16 4.98 28.95
CA ILE A 45 4.88 4.28 27.68
C ILE A 45 4.15 2.94 27.92
N LEU A 46 4.18 2.39 29.13
CA LEU A 46 3.54 1.10 29.46
C LEU A 46 2.18 1.23 30.17
N LYS A 47 1.60 2.43 30.25
CA LYS A 47 0.25 2.65 30.82
C LYS A 47 -0.83 3.01 29.80
N ALA A 48 -0.55 2.88 28.50
CA ALA A 48 -1.53 3.11 27.42
C ALA A 48 -2.13 1.81 26.83
N VAL A 49 -2.11 0.69 27.58
CA VAL A 49 -2.54 -0.64 27.06
C VAL A 49 -3.76 -1.23 27.81
N ASN A 50 -4.30 -0.60 28.87
CA ASN A 50 -5.35 -1.24 29.69
C ASN A 50 -6.60 -0.40 30.03
N ASP A 51 -6.86 0.74 29.39
CA ASP A 51 -8.13 1.45 29.61
C ASP A 51 -9.08 1.26 28.40
N GLU A 52 -10.23 0.62 28.66
CA GLU A 52 -11.34 0.56 27.69
C GLU A 52 -11.90 1.96 27.43
N PRO A 53 -12.03 2.41 26.16
CA PRO A 53 -12.72 3.64 25.87
C PRO A 53 -14.24 3.40 25.81
N VAL A 54 -14.95 4.09 26.70
CA VAL A 54 -16.41 4.27 26.68
C VAL A 54 -16.83 4.92 25.36
N ALA A 55 -17.89 4.40 24.74
CA ALA A 55 -18.47 4.92 23.50
C ALA A 55 -18.89 6.39 23.65
N MET A 56 -18.44 7.26 22.75
CA MET A 56 -19.01 8.59 22.54
C MET A 56 -19.75 8.63 21.21
N GLU A 57 -21.06 8.88 21.26
CA GLU A 57 -21.86 9.21 20.07
C GLU A 57 -21.59 10.65 19.64
N VAL A 58 -21.24 10.82 18.36
CA VAL A 58 -21.11 12.13 17.71
C VAL A 58 -22.39 12.40 16.91
N PRO A 59 -23.00 13.59 16.97
CA PRO A 59 -24.30 13.83 16.35
C PRO A 59 -24.23 13.84 14.81
N ALA A 60 -25.17 13.14 14.18
CA ALA A 60 -25.36 13.13 12.74
C ALA A 60 -25.89 14.49 12.24
N GLN A 61 -25.17 15.13 11.31
CA GLN A 61 -25.69 16.25 10.55
C GLN A 61 -26.48 15.72 9.35
N GLY A 62 -27.77 16.03 9.29
CA GLY A 62 -28.69 15.56 8.26
C GLY A 62 -28.31 16.01 6.86
N ALA A 63 -28.23 15.05 5.93
CA ALA A 63 -28.08 15.30 4.51
C ALA A 63 -29.37 15.91 3.93
N LYS A 64 -29.24 16.98 3.13
CA LYS A 64 -30.35 17.52 2.33
C LYS A 64 -30.66 16.61 1.13
N PRO A 65 -31.91 16.58 0.64
CA PRO A 65 -32.29 15.73 -0.49
C PRO A 65 -31.53 16.14 -1.76
N VAL A 66 -30.94 15.17 -2.44
CA VAL A 66 -30.30 15.35 -3.74
C VAL A 66 -31.41 15.38 -4.79
N GLU A 67 -31.56 16.53 -5.44
CA GLU A 67 -32.45 16.70 -6.60
C GLU A 67 -31.97 15.79 -7.73
N LYS A 68 -32.90 15.09 -8.40
CA LYS A 68 -32.62 14.08 -9.42
C LYS A 68 -31.90 14.75 -10.61
N ALA A 69 -30.57 14.76 -10.58
CA ALA A 69 -29.76 15.35 -11.63
C ALA A 69 -30.02 14.62 -12.94
N ALA A 70 -30.44 15.35 -13.96
CA ALA A 70 -30.34 14.92 -15.35
C ALA A 70 -28.93 14.35 -15.57
N THR A 71 -28.81 13.23 -16.27
CA THR A 71 -27.55 12.55 -16.59
C THR A 71 -26.59 13.49 -17.31
N ALA A 72 -25.86 14.29 -16.53
CA ALA A 72 -24.81 15.15 -17.00
C ALA A 72 -23.71 14.23 -17.51
N THR A 73 -23.35 14.37 -18.79
CA THR A 73 -22.20 13.69 -19.35
C THR A 73 -20.98 14.00 -18.49
N SER A 74 -20.33 12.95 -17.97
CA SER A 74 -19.12 13.05 -17.16
C SER A 74 -18.06 13.92 -17.82
N ARG A 75 -17.38 14.77 -17.04
CA ARG A 75 -16.31 15.63 -17.58
C ARG A 75 -15.12 14.80 -18.05
N ALA A 76 -14.50 15.23 -19.15
CA ALA A 76 -13.42 14.49 -19.80
C ALA A 76 -12.21 14.24 -18.87
N GLU A 77 -11.91 15.16 -17.96
CA GLU A 77 -10.82 14.99 -16.99
C GLU A 77 -11.10 13.84 -16.03
N TYR A 78 -12.33 13.73 -15.50
CA TYR A 78 -12.74 12.66 -14.60
C TYR A 78 -12.75 11.30 -15.30
N VAL A 79 -13.27 11.23 -16.53
CA VAL A 79 -13.19 10.02 -17.36
C VAL A 79 -11.73 9.57 -17.53
N THR A 80 -10.84 10.50 -17.88
CA THR A 80 -9.41 10.23 -18.08
C THR A 80 -8.74 9.75 -16.78
N MET A 81 -8.98 10.43 -15.66
CA MET A 81 -8.41 10.09 -14.36
C MET A 81 -8.87 8.71 -13.89
N ARG A 82 -10.17 8.40 -13.97
CA ARG A 82 -10.70 7.08 -13.62
C ARG A 82 -10.17 5.99 -14.54
N ALA A 83 -10.07 6.24 -15.85
CA ALA A 83 -9.50 5.28 -16.80
C ALA A 83 -8.04 4.93 -16.46
N ARG A 84 -7.21 5.94 -16.16
CA ARG A 84 -5.81 5.72 -15.73
C ARG A 84 -5.72 4.91 -14.45
N TRP A 85 -6.55 5.22 -13.45
CA TRP A 85 -6.59 4.44 -12.22
C TRP A 85 -7.01 2.99 -12.52
N ARG A 86 -8.13 2.81 -13.23
CA ARG A 86 -8.66 1.50 -13.61
C ARG A 86 -7.62 0.65 -14.35
N ASP A 87 -6.95 1.21 -15.35
CA ASP A 87 -5.97 0.48 -16.17
C ASP A 87 -4.69 0.12 -15.39
N ARG A 88 -4.40 0.79 -14.26
CA ARG A 88 -3.35 0.32 -13.34
C ARG A 88 -3.72 -0.97 -12.62
N LEU A 89 -5.02 -1.21 -12.39
CA LEU A 89 -5.52 -2.42 -11.73
C LEU A 89 -5.64 -3.57 -12.72
N ILE A 90 -6.26 -3.33 -13.87
CA ILE A 90 -6.40 -4.28 -14.97
C ILE A 90 -6.69 -3.51 -16.26
N ALA A 91 -5.92 -3.72 -17.33
CA ALA A 91 -6.20 -3.06 -18.60
C ALA A 91 -7.56 -3.48 -19.18
N THR A 92 -8.22 -2.55 -19.86
CA THR A 92 -9.46 -2.85 -20.61
C THR A 92 -9.21 -3.88 -21.74
N LYS A 93 -8.03 -3.85 -22.35
CA LYS A 93 -7.58 -4.76 -23.41
C LYS A 93 -6.15 -5.23 -23.11
N PRO A 94 -5.98 -6.24 -22.23
CA PRO A 94 -4.65 -6.73 -21.89
C PRO A 94 -3.99 -7.43 -23.09
N ASP A 95 -2.67 -7.29 -23.21
CA ASP A 95 -1.89 -8.00 -24.23
C ASP A 95 -1.78 -9.49 -23.89
N MET A 96 -2.68 -10.29 -24.47
CA MET A 96 -2.74 -11.74 -24.25
C MET A 96 -1.62 -12.53 -24.96
N SER A 97 -0.81 -11.87 -25.80
CA SER A 97 0.36 -12.50 -26.43
C SER A 97 1.56 -12.56 -25.48
N ASP A 98 1.59 -11.68 -24.46
CA ASP A 98 2.62 -11.69 -23.44
C ASP A 98 2.37 -12.81 -22.41
N PRO A 99 3.33 -13.72 -22.19
CA PRO A 99 3.17 -14.84 -21.27
C PRO A 99 3.05 -14.41 -19.81
N ASN A 100 3.70 -13.32 -19.39
CA ASN A 100 3.60 -12.81 -18.02
C ASN A 100 2.24 -12.14 -17.76
N VAL A 101 1.69 -11.43 -18.76
CA VAL A 101 0.32 -10.89 -18.69
C VAL A 101 -0.70 -12.03 -18.60
N LYS A 102 -0.57 -13.05 -19.46
CA LYS A 102 -1.46 -14.21 -19.42
C LYS A 102 -1.37 -14.96 -18.09
N ALA A 103 -0.17 -15.15 -17.55
CA ALA A 103 0.05 -15.80 -16.26
C ALA A 103 -0.61 -15.01 -15.11
N TYR A 104 -0.42 -13.69 -15.07
CA TYR A 104 -1.05 -12.81 -14.09
C TYR A 104 -2.58 -12.90 -14.11
N LEU A 105 -3.19 -12.81 -15.30
CA LEU A 105 -4.64 -12.91 -15.44
C LEU A 105 -5.16 -14.31 -15.10
N THR A 106 -4.41 -15.37 -15.40
CA THR A 106 -4.80 -16.73 -15.04
C THR A 106 -4.79 -16.93 -13.52
N ASP A 107 -3.78 -16.41 -12.83
CA ASP A 107 -3.70 -16.45 -11.36
C ASP A 107 -4.85 -15.67 -10.70
N LEU A 108 -5.15 -14.44 -11.16
CA LEU A 108 -6.31 -13.68 -10.70
C LEU A 108 -7.63 -14.45 -10.92
N ALA A 109 -7.79 -15.09 -12.07
CA ALA A 109 -8.98 -15.88 -12.39
C ALA A 109 -9.14 -17.06 -11.41
N ALA A 110 -8.06 -17.76 -11.08
CA ALA A 110 -8.08 -18.88 -10.13
C ALA A 110 -8.42 -18.41 -8.70
N GLN A 111 -7.86 -17.29 -8.27
CA GLN A 111 -8.17 -16.68 -6.97
C GLN A 111 -9.64 -16.23 -6.89
N SER A 112 -10.13 -15.55 -7.93
CA SER A 112 -11.53 -15.15 -8.07
C SER A 112 -12.47 -16.37 -8.02
N GLN A 113 -12.17 -17.44 -8.76
CA GLN A 113 -12.98 -18.66 -8.76
C GLN A 113 -13.10 -19.26 -7.36
N THR A 114 -12.00 -19.28 -6.60
CA THR A 114 -12.00 -19.77 -5.22
C THR A 114 -12.89 -18.94 -4.31
N LEU A 115 -12.80 -17.61 -4.41
CA LEU A 115 -13.66 -16.69 -3.65
C LEU A 115 -15.13 -16.84 -4.04
N TRP A 116 -15.42 -16.95 -5.34
CA TRP A 116 -16.76 -17.16 -5.86
C TRP A 116 -17.39 -18.47 -5.37
N ALA A 117 -16.61 -19.55 -5.33
CA ALA A 117 -17.08 -20.86 -4.88
C ALA A 117 -17.37 -20.91 -3.36
N THR A 118 -16.68 -20.08 -2.57
CA THR A 118 -16.71 -20.14 -1.10
C THR A 118 -17.45 -18.98 -0.43
N MET A 119 -17.93 -18.01 -1.20
CA MET A 119 -18.68 -16.87 -0.69
C MET A 119 -20.03 -17.33 -0.13
N ASP A 120 -20.32 -16.95 1.12
CA ASP A 120 -21.66 -17.05 1.67
C ASP A 120 -22.55 -15.98 1.04
N ARG A 121 -23.53 -16.45 0.25
CA ARG A 121 -24.53 -15.64 -0.45
C ARG A 121 -25.92 -15.72 0.19
N GLY A 122 -26.06 -16.35 1.36
CA GLY A 122 -27.34 -16.51 2.04
C GLY A 122 -27.91 -15.18 2.58
N ALA A 123 -29.24 -15.04 2.64
CA ALA A 123 -29.90 -13.84 3.15
C ALA A 123 -29.58 -13.54 4.63
N ASN A 124 -29.33 -14.59 5.43
CA ASN A 124 -29.06 -14.49 6.87
C ASN A 124 -27.56 -14.64 7.19
N ARG A 125 -26.68 -14.38 6.22
CA ARG A 125 -25.23 -14.49 6.40
C ARG A 125 -24.75 -13.53 7.51
N SER A 126 -23.85 -14.00 8.36
CA SER A 126 -23.20 -13.14 9.37
C SER A 126 -21.84 -12.61 8.90
N ARG A 127 -21.27 -13.22 7.84
CA ARG A 127 -19.96 -12.94 7.22
C ARG A 127 -19.99 -13.39 5.76
N LEU A 128 -19.11 -12.85 4.91
CA LEU A 128 -19.01 -13.23 3.48
C LEU A 128 -18.10 -14.45 3.27
N TRP A 129 -16.98 -14.52 4.00
CA TRP A 129 -16.05 -15.65 4.01
C TRP A 129 -15.57 -15.93 5.43
N PRO A 130 -15.07 -17.13 5.77
CA PRO A 130 -14.46 -17.44 7.07
C PRO A 130 -13.34 -16.46 7.48
N LYS A 131 -13.22 -16.19 8.78
CA LYS A 131 -12.20 -15.26 9.32
C LYS A 131 -10.87 -15.98 9.30
N LYS A 132 -9.82 -15.34 8.81
CA LYS A 132 -8.46 -15.87 8.93
C LYS A 132 -8.06 -15.84 10.41
N SER A 133 -7.52 -16.94 10.92
CA SER A 133 -7.15 -17.05 12.34
C SER A 133 -6.11 -16.02 12.78
N SER A 134 -5.25 -15.58 11.86
CA SER A 134 -4.25 -14.53 12.08
C SER A 134 -4.83 -13.12 12.18
N ASP A 135 -6.06 -12.90 11.72
CA ASP A 135 -6.60 -11.55 11.61
C ASP A 135 -7.11 -11.06 12.97
N THR A 136 -6.79 -9.81 13.30
CA THR A 136 -7.51 -9.07 14.35
C THR A 136 -8.95 -8.79 13.90
N ILE A 137 -9.77 -8.16 14.74
CA ILE A 137 -11.12 -7.75 14.33
C ILE A 137 -11.06 -6.75 13.18
N SER A 138 -10.20 -5.73 13.26
CA SER A 138 -10.02 -4.71 12.20
C SER A 138 -9.46 -5.33 10.92
N ALA A 139 -8.45 -6.19 11.04
CA ALA A 139 -7.82 -6.82 9.87
C ALA A 139 -8.78 -7.71 9.08
N ASP A 140 -9.80 -8.31 9.72
CA ASP A 140 -10.85 -9.07 9.03
C ASP A 140 -11.63 -8.18 8.05
N TYR A 141 -11.85 -6.88 8.35
CA TYR A 141 -12.49 -5.95 7.40
C TYR A 141 -11.61 -5.73 6.16
N THR A 142 -10.32 -5.47 6.36
CA THR A 142 -9.36 -5.35 5.26
C THR A 142 -9.34 -6.63 4.42
N SER A 143 -9.34 -7.81 5.05
CA SER A 143 -9.43 -9.11 4.37
C SER A 143 -10.73 -9.25 3.56
N MET A 144 -11.89 -8.87 4.11
CA MET A 144 -13.17 -8.95 3.40
C MET A 144 -13.16 -8.04 2.15
N PHE A 145 -12.76 -6.77 2.27
CA PHE A 145 -12.71 -5.88 1.11
C PHE A 145 -11.64 -6.30 0.10
N THR A 146 -10.52 -6.88 0.54
CA THR A 146 -9.52 -7.48 -0.35
C THR A 146 -10.13 -8.60 -1.19
N ASN A 147 -10.94 -9.48 -0.58
CA ASN A 147 -11.64 -10.54 -1.29
C ASN A 147 -12.69 -9.99 -2.27
N ILE A 148 -13.46 -8.97 -1.87
CA ILE A 148 -14.43 -8.30 -2.75
C ILE A 148 -13.73 -7.72 -3.99
N LYS A 149 -12.61 -7.02 -3.79
CA LYS A 149 -11.80 -6.50 -4.89
C LYS A 149 -11.27 -7.61 -5.81
N MET A 150 -10.76 -8.71 -5.25
CA MET A 150 -10.27 -9.84 -6.04
C MET A 150 -11.37 -10.48 -6.88
N LEU A 151 -12.57 -10.65 -6.33
CA LEU A 151 -13.74 -11.12 -7.07
C LEU A 151 -14.13 -10.13 -8.19
N THR A 152 -14.03 -8.82 -7.92
CA THR A 152 -14.29 -7.75 -8.89
C THR A 152 -13.26 -7.75 -10.03
N LEU A 153 -11.98 -7.98 -9.73
CA LEU A 153 -10.95 -8.17 -10.75
C LEU A 153 -11.27 -9.39 -11.63
N GLY A 154 -11.73 -10.48 -11.03
CA GLY A 154 -12.21 -11.66 -11.75
C GLY A 154 -13.40 -11.38 -12.67
N TYR A 155 -14.36 -10.58 -12.23
CA TYR A 155 -15.50 -10.15 -13.04
C TYR A 155 -15.07 -9.38 -14.31
N TYR A 156 -14.04 -8.54 -14.22
CA TYR A 156 -13.50 -7.79 -15.37
C TYR A 156 -12.38 -8.52 -16.14
N ASN A 157 -11.98 -9.71 -15.71
CA ASN A 157 -10.88 -10.46 -16.32
C ASN A 157 -11.41 -11.41 -17.41
N PRO A 158 -11.03 -11.24 -18.70
CA PRO A 158 -11.55 -12.05 -19.81
C PRO A 158 -11.13 -13.53 -19.76
N VAL A 159 -10.14 -13.90 -18.93
CA VAL A 159 -9.72 -15.30 -18.72
C VAL A 159 -10.56 -15.99 -17.62
N SER A 160 -11.33 -15.24 -16.84
CA SER A 160 -12.09 -15.76 -15.71
C SER A 160 -13.45 -16.34 -16.11
N GLN A 161 -13.89 -17.40 -15.43
CA GLN A 161 -15.27 -17.90 -15.54
C GLN A 161 -16.30 -16.91 -14.98
N GLN A 162 -15.87 -15.99 -14.11
CA GLN A 162 -16.72 -14.91 -13.59
C GLN A 162 -16.91 -13.77 -14.59
N HIS A 163 -16.22 -13.79 -15.73
CA HIS A 163 -16.16 -12.64 -16.63
C HIS A 163 -17.55 -12.18 -17.05
N GLN A 164 -17.89 -10.94 -16.68
CA GLN A 164 -19.17 -10.28 -16.99
C GLN A 164 -20.43 -11.08 -16.59
N ASN A 165 -20.32 -12.04 -15.67
CA ASN A 165 -21.47 -12.82 -15.21
C ASN A 165 -22.39 -11.95 -14.30
N PRO A 166 -23.67 -11.76 -14.65
CA PRO A 166 -24.60 -10.92 -13.88
C PRO A 166 -24.78 -11.35 -12.41
N GLU A 167 -24.74 -12.65 -12.12
CA GLU A 167 -24.86 -13.15 -10.74
C GLU A 167 -23.65 -12.75 -9.88
N VAL A 168 -22.46 -12.74 -10.49
CA VAL A 168 -21.22 -12.32 -9.83
C VAL A 168 -21.27 -10.82 -9.57
N TYR A 169 -21.71 -10.02 -10.54
CA TYR A 169 -21.93 -8.59 -10.34
C TYR A 169 -22.87 -8.33 -9.16
N GLN A 170 -24.05 -8.96 -9.15
CA GLN A 170 -25.01 -8.77 -8.06
C GLN A 170 -24.43 -9.17 -6.71
N ALA A 171 -23.69 -10.28 -6.64
CA ALA A 171 -23.05 -10.71 -5.40
C ALA A 171 -21.97 -9.73 -4.90
N ILE A 172 -21.20 -9.11 -5.80
CA ILE A 172 -20.23 -8.05 -5.44
C ILE A 172 -20.96 -6.85 -4.84
N ILE A 173 -22.04 -6.40 -5.50
CA ILE A 173 -22.86 -5.29 -5.05
C ILE A 173 -23.47 -5.58 -3.66
N ASP A 174 -24.03 -6.78 -3.47
CA ASP A 174 -24.59 -7.21 -2.18
C ASP A 174 -23.50 -7.35 -1.10
N ALA A 175 -22.28 -7.73 -1.46
CA ALA A 175 -21.16 -7.81 -0.53
C ALA A 175 -20.74 -6.43 0.01
N ILE A 176 -20.64 -5.42 -0.86
CA ILE A 176 -20.33 -4.05 -0.45
C ILE A 176 -21.45 -3.54 0.46
N ASP A 177 -22.71 -3.73 0.06
CA ASP A 177 -23.87 -3.33 0.86
C ASP A 177 -23.87 -4.00 2.25
N PHE A 178 -23.58 -5.30 2.30
CA PHE A 178 -23.44 -6.05 3.55
C PHE A 178 -22.33 -5.50 4.45
N MET A 179 -21.17 -5.16 3.89
CA MET A 179 -20.07 -4.59 4.67
C MET A 179 -20.42 -3.21 5.25
N GLU A 180 -21.11 -2.37 4.48
CA GLU A 180 -21.50 -1.04 4.93
C GLU A 180 -22.64 -1.07 5.96
N THR A 181 -23.65 -1.90 5.72
CA THR A 181 -24.88 -1.92 6.52
C THR A 181 -24.77 -2.86 7.71
N ALA A 182 -24.58 -4.16 7.47
CA ALA A 182 -24.57 -5.19 8.49
C ALA A 182 -23.25 -5.20 9.29
N LYS A 183 -22.11 -4.93 8.63
CA LYS A 183 -20.80 -4.82 9.30
C LYS A 183 -20.45 -3.39 9.70
N LYS A 184 -21.31 -2.41 9.42
CA LYS A 184 -21.16 -1.00 9.85
C LYS A 184 -19.86 -0.33 9.35
N TYR A 185 -19.31 -0.74 8.21
CA TYR A 185 -18.24 0.01 7.56
C TYR A 185 -18.83 1.28 6.91
N ASN A 186 -19.16 2.28 7.73
CA ASN A 186 -20.07 3.37 7.37
C ASN A 186 -19.41 4.76 7.40
N GLY A 187 -18.10 4.84 7.59
CA GLY A 187 -17.34 6.09 7.62
C GLY A 187 -17.16 6.72 9.00
N SER A 188 -17.81 6.19 10.04
CA SER A 188 -17.73 6.73 11.40
C SER A 188 -17.38 5.68 12.45
N TYR A 189 -17.82 4.43 12.26
CA TYR A 189 -17.50 3.34 13.16
C TYR A 189 -16.05 2.88 12.97
N SER A 190 -15.32 2.63 14.06
CA SER A 190 -14.06 1.90 14.03
C SER A 190 -13.82 1.14 15.33
N THR A 191 -13.01 0.08 15.23
CA THR A 191 -12.50 -0.66 16.39
C THR A 191 -11.13 -1.28 16.08
N GLY A 192 -10.30 -1.39 17.10
CA GLY A 192 -8.93 -1.87 16.98
C GLY A 192 -8.04 -0.90 16.19
N ASN A 193 -7.32 -1.42 15.19
CA ASN A 193 -6.34 -0.64 14.45
C ASN A 193 -7.02 0.32 13.46
N TRP A 194 -6.81 1.64 13.64
CA TRP A 194 -7.35 2.70 12.78
C TRP A 194 -6.97 2.52 11.30
N TRP A 195 -5.78 1.96 11.03
CA TRP A 195 -5.24 1.81 9.68
C TRP A 195 -6.16 0.93 8.82
N ASP A 196 -6.74 -0.14 9.38
CA ASP A 196 -7.64 -1.02 8.65
C ASP A 196 -8.92 -0.31 8.19
N TRP A 197 -9.33 0.75 8.89
CA TRP A 197 -10.52 1.54 8.58
C TRP A 197 -10.23 2.64 7.56
N GLN A 198 -9.21 3.46 7.81
CA GLN A 198 -8.88 4.62 6.97
C GLN A 198 -8.07 4.29 5.72
N ILE A 199 -7.33 3.17 5.71
CA ILE A 199 -6.39 2.84 4.64
C ILE A 199 -6.63 1.42 4.10
N GLY A 200 -6.53 0.40 4.95
CA GLY A 200 -6.58 -1.01 4.56
C GLY A 200 -7.85 -1.36 3.78
N SER A 201 -9.01 -1.18 4.42
CA SER A 201 -10.33 -1.40 3.81
C SER A 201 -10.67 -0.33 2.77
N ALA A 202 -10.38 0.95 3.08
CA ALA A 202 -10.74 2.08 2.23
C ALA A 202 -10.12 1.95 0.84
N GLN A 203 -8.83 1.66 0.73
CA GLN A 203 -8.17 1.50 -0.57
C GLN A 203 -8.65 0.27 -1.35
N GLN A 204 -9.08 -0.80 -0.68
CA GLN A 204 -9.69 -1.92 -1.40
C GLN A 204 -11.08 -1.54 -1.93
N LEU A 205 -11.85 -0.75 -1.19
CA LEU A 205 -13.13 -0.21 -1.64
C LEU A 205 -12.94 0.80 -2.78
N ASP A 206 -11.94 1.70 -2.67
CA ASP A 206 -11.57 2.65 -3.72
C ASP A 206 -11.35 1.94 -5.07
N ASP A 207 -10.45 0.95 -5.08
CA ASP A 207 -10.13 0.19 -6.29
C ASP A 207 -11.35 -0.56 -6.83
N THR A 208 -12.17 -1.13 -5.94
CA THR A 208 -13.41 -1.84 -6.30
C THR A 208 -14.41 -0.91 -6.98
N LEU A 209 -14.66 0.27 -6.40
CA LEU A 209 -15.62 1.23 -6.94
C LEU A 209 -15.11 1.88 -8.23
N ILE A 210 -13.80 2.10 -8.38
CA ILE A 210 -13.22 2.58 -9.64
C ILE A 210 -13.42 1.56 -10.76
N LEU A 211 -13.26 0.26 -10.48
CA LEU A 211 -13.55 -0.81 -11.46
C LEU A 211 -15.04 -0.83 -11.83
N LEU A 212 -15.93 -0.74 -10.84
CA LEU A 212 -17.38 -0.81 -11.01
C LEU A 212 -18.01 0.48 -11.56
N TYR A 213 -17.29 1.61 -11.56
CA TYR A 213 -17.86 2.95 -11.78
C TYR A 213 -18.78 3.01 -13.01
N ASN A 214 -18.33 2.52 -14.17
CA ASN A 214 -19.11 2.60 -15.40
C ASN A 214 -20.42 1.80 -15.33
N ASP A 215 -20.42 0.67 -14.63
CA ASP A 215 -21.61 -0.18 -14.47
C ASP A 215 -22.56 0.41 -13.42
N LEU A 216 -22.03 0.78 -12.26
CA LEU A 216 -22.80 1.44 -11.19
C LEU A 216 -23.39 2.77 -11.65
N HIS A 217 -22.61 3.66 -12.25
CA HIS A 217 -23.07 4.97 -12.69
C HIS A 217 -24.20 4.87 -13.73
N ARG A 218 -24.15 3.86 -14.61
CA ARG A 218 -25.18 3.61 -15.62
C ARG A 218 -26.43 2.94 -15.05
N GLN A 219 -26.27 1.97 -14.14
CA GLN A 219 -27.36 1.12 -13.67
C GLN A 219 -28.04 1.68 -12.40
N ASP A 220 -27.26 2.20 -11.46
CA ASP A 220 -27.70 2.64 -10.14
C ASP A 220 -26.77 3.72 -9.55
N PRO A 221 -26.85 4.98 -10.03
CA PRO A 221 -26.01 6.07 -9.55
C PRO A 221 -26.24 6.42 -8.08
N GLU A 222 -27.42 6.16 -7.53
CA GLU A 222 -27.70 6.37 -6.10
C GLU A 222 -26.90 5.38 -5.24
N LYS A 223 -26.80 4.13 -5.69
CA LYS A 223 -25.97 3.11 -5.02
C LYS A 223 -24.48 3.40 -5.11
N LEU A 224 -24.01 3.99 -6.22
CA LEU A 224 -22.64 4.53 -6.28
C LEU A 224 -22.41 5.56 -5.18
N VAL A 225 -23.30 6.55 -5.04
CA VAL A 225 -23.17 7.59 -4.01
C VAL A 225 -23.22 7.00 -2.60
N LYS A 226 -24.09 6.01 -2.36
CA LYS A 226 -24.14 5.25 -1.10
C LYS A 226 -22.79 4.60 -0.80
N PHE A 227 -22.24 3.85 -1.76
CA PHE A 227 -21.01 3.11 -1.55
C PHE A 227 -19.76 3.98 -1.38
N VAL A 228 -19.82 5.24 -1.81
CA VAL A 228 -18.75 6.21 -1.57
C VAL A 228 -18.83 6.83 -0.16
N GLN A 229 -19.99 6.80 0.53
CA GLN A 229 -20.16 7.46 1.84
C GLN A 229 -19.11 7.06 2.89
N PRO A 230 -18.74 5.77 3.05
CA PRO A 230 -17.72 5.40 4.03
C PRO A 230 -16.39 6.11 3.81
N LEU A 231 -15.99 6.30 2.54
CA LEU A 231 -14.75 6.99 2.17
C LEU A 231 -14.77 8.46 2.56
N LEU A 232 -15.92 9.12 2.47
CA LEU A 232 -16.08 10.53 2.88
C LEU A 232 -15.89 10.71 4.40
N GLY A 233 -16.29 9.72 5.20
CA GLY A 233 -16.10 9.73 6.65
C GLY A 233 -14.68 9.36 7.08
N TYR A 234 -14.18 8.22 6.59
CA TYR A 234 -12.86 7.71 6.96
C TYR A 234 -11.71 8.56 6.39
N ALA A 235 -11.85 9.04 5.16
CA ALA A 235 -10.83 9.83 4.45
C ALA A 235 -11.37 11.22 4.11
N LYS A 236 -11.78 11.97 5.14
CA LYS A 236 -12.33 13.33 4.95
C LYS A 236 -11.29 14.34 4.44
N ASP A 237 -10.06 14.24 4.93
CA ASP A 237 -8.95 15.14 4.66
C ASP A 237 -7.61 14.36 4.70
N PRO A 238 -6.71 14.50 3.70
CA PRO A 238 -5.39 13.87 3.70
C PRO A 238 -4.55 14.07 4.97
N ASN A 239 -4.74 15.19 5.68
CA ASN A 239 -3.96 15.51 6.87
C ASN A 239 -4.50 14.85 8.15
N ILE A 240 -5.69 14.24 8.13
CA ILE A 240 -6.36 13.76 9.35
C ILE A 240 -6.20 12.25 9.46
N GLN A 241 -5.27 11.83 10.30
CA GLN A 241 -5.10 10.45 10.72
C GLN A 241 -5.85 10.21 12.04
N TRP A 242 -6.61 9.13 12.13
CA TRP A 242 -7.34 8.79 13.33
C TRP A 242 -6.44 8.25 14.44
N PRO A 243 -6.86 8.40 15.72
CA PRO A 243 -8.04 9.14 16.17
C PRO A 243 -7.89 10.67 16.14
N ALA A 244 -6.68 11.23 16.24
CA ALA A 244 -6.46 12.68 16.27
C ALA A 244 -5.01 13.10 15.94
N TYR A 245 -4.41 12.51 14.91
CA TYR A 245 -3.04 12.80 14.48
C TYR A 245 -3.01 13.55 13.14
N THR A 246 -1.93 14.31 12.93
CA THR A 246 -1.61 14.84 11.60
C THR A 246 -0.90 13.76 10.80
N ALA A 247 -1.45 13.39 9.65
CA ALA A 247 -0.83 12.42 8.76
C ALA A 247 0.46 13.00 8.14
N THR A 248 1.49 12.18 8.03
CA THR A 248 2.78 12.51 7.40
C THR A 248 3.25 11.35 6.53
N GLY A 249 4.24 11.59 5.67
CA GLY A 249 4.91 10.53 4.90
C GLY A 249 3.92 9.60 4.21
N ALA A 250 4.07 8.29 4.43
CA ALA A 250 3.23 7.29 3.78
C ALA A 250 1.74 7.44 4.12
N ASN A 251 1.41 7.70 5.40
CA ASN A 251 0.02 7.79 5.84
C ASN A 251 -0.70 8.95 5.15
N LEU A 252 -0.03 10.10 4.97
CA LEU A 252 -0.61 11.23 4.23
C LEU A 252 -0.90 10.83 2.78
N THR A 253 0.04 10.14 2.12
CA THR A 253 -0.15 9.70 0.74
C THR A 253 -1.21 8.63 0.60
N ASP A 254 -1.33 7.71 1.56
CA ASP A 254 -2.34 6.64 1.56
C ASP A 254 -3.75 7.18 1.79
N ILE A 255 -3.93 8.13 2.70
CA ILE A 255 -5.22 8.80 2.91
C ILE A 255 -5.56 9.67 1.69
N SER A 256 -4.55 10.30 1.06
CA SER A 256 -4.75 11.07 -0.19
C SER A 256 -5.34 10.21 -1.32
N ILE A 257 -5.00 8.93 -1.40
CA ILE A 257 -5.58 8.01 -2.40
C ILE A 257 -7.09 7.91 -2.20
N SER A 258 -7.57 7.66 -0.98
CA SER A 258 -9.02 7.51 -0.73
C SER A 258 -9.80 8.83 -0.84
N VAL A 259 -9.16 9.96 -0.48
CA VAL A 259 -9.73 11.29 -0.77
C VAL A 259 -9.85 11.50 -2.28
N LEU A 260 -8.83 11.11 -3.07
CA LEU A 260 -8.87 11.19 -4.52
C LEU A 260 -9.96 10.29 -5.11
N ALA A 261 -10.03 9.02 -4.70
CA ALA A 261 -11.04 8.07 -5.19
C ALA A 261 -12.44 8.63 -5.02
N SER A 262 -12.81 9.06 -3.81
CA SER A 262 -14.12 9.67 -3.57
C SER A 262 -14.37 10.94 -4.39
N GLY A 263 -13.34 11.77 -4.63
CA GLY A 263 -13.43 12.90 -5.56
C GLY A 263 -13.68 12.49 -7.01
N LEU A 264 -13.02 11.44 -7.49
CA LEU A 264 -13.20 10.93 -8.86
C LEU A 264 -14.54 10.21 -9.06
N LEU A 265 -14.99 9.47 -8.05
CA LEU A 265 -16.25 8.71 -8.08
C LEU A 265 -17.48 9.63 -8.02
N LEU A 266 -17.36 10.79 -7.35
CA LEU A 266 -18.45 11.78 -7.22
C LEU A 266 -18.27 13.02 -8.11
N GLU A 267 -17.18 13.09 -8.88
CA GLU A 267 -16.81 14.28 -9.68
C GLU A 267 -16.72 15.57 -8.85
N ASP A 268 -16.14 15.47 -7.66
CA ASP A 268 -16.02 16.56 -6.69
C ASP A 268 -14.66 17.27 -6.80
N ASP A 269 -14.67 18.42 -7.47
CA ASP A 269 -13.51 19.30 -7.67
C ASP A 269 -12.82 19.69 -6.36
N LYS A 270 -13.59 19.87 -5.27
CA LYS A 270 -13.02 20.29 -3.98
C LYS A 270 -12.18 19.18 -3.37
N ARG A 271 -12.61 17.92 -3.51
CA ARG A 271 -11.86 16.77 -3.00
C ARG A 271 -10.59 16.52 -3.80
N VAL A 272 -10.66 16.64 -5.13
CA VAL A 272 -9.46 16.53 -5.99
C VAL A 272 -8.47 17.65 -5.69
N ALA A 273 -8.96 18.90 -5.55
CA ALA A 273 -8.13 20.03 -5.16
C ALA A 273 -7.52 19.87 -3.76
N LEU A 274 -8.26 19.28 -2.81
CA LEU A 274 -7.74 19.00 -1.47
C LEU A 274 -6.54 18.04 -1.52
N VAL A 275 -6.57 17.04 -2.40
CA VAL A 275 -5.42 16.16 -2.62
C VAL A 275 -4.25 16.92 -3.25
N GLN A 276 -4.52 17.69 -4.31
CA GLN A 276 -3.49 18.50 -4.99
C GLN A 276 -2.76 19.44 -4.02
N GLN A 277 -3.48 20.06 -3.08
CA GLN A 277 -2.94 20.99 -2.10
C GLN A 277 -2.12 20.30 -1.00
N ASN A 278 -2.47 19.05 -0.64
CA ASN A 278 -1.90 18.41 0.55
C ASN A 278 -0.84 17.35 0.25
N LEU A 279 -0.91 16.65 -0.89
CA LEU A 279 0.09 15.66 -1.27
C LEU A 279 1.53 16.22 -1.23
N PRO A 280 1.81 17.47 -1.68
CA PRO A 280 3.17 18.02 -1.64
C PRO A 280 3.80 18.09 -0.24
N LYS A 281 3.00 18.07 0.84
CA LYS A 281 3.53 18.05 2.21
C LYS A 281 4.35 16.80 2.51
N ALA A 282 4.01 15.65 1.93
CA ALA A 282 4.82 14.43 2.06
C ALA A 282 6.09 14.45 1.20
N MET A 283 6.20 15.40 0.27
CA MET A 283 7.33 15.55 -0.66
C MET A 283 8.37 16.57 -0.15
N GLY A 284 8.09 17.29 0.94
CA GLY A 284 9.01 18.26 1.53
C GLY A 284 10.19 17.62 2.25
N LEU A 285 11.32 18.36 2.32
CA LEU A 285 12.43 17.98 3.20
C LEU A 285 12.07 18.29 4.66
N VAL A 286 12.54 17.43 5.55
CA VAL A 286 12.50 17.62 6.99
C VAL A 286 13.91 17.55 7.57
N THR A 287 14.09 18.16 8.73
CA THR A 287 15.33 18.08 9.52
C THR A 287 15.14 17.27 10.82
N ALA A 288 13.90 16.90 11.12
CA ALA A 288 13.53 16.10 12.29
C ALA A 288 12.24 15.32 12.00
N LYS A 289 12.10 14.14 12.64
CA LYS A 289 10.92 13.29 12.61
C LYS A 289 10.59 12.74 11.21
N ASP A 290 9.31 12.61 10.90
CA ASP A 290 8.82 11.89 9.73
C ASP A 290 9.03 12.70 8.45
N GLY A 291 9.62 12.08 7.43
CA GLY A 291 9.74 12.69 6.10
C GLY A 291 11.05 12.36 5.39
N ILE A 292 11.31 13.15 4.35
CA ILE A 292 12.47 13.04 3.47
C ILE A 292 13.62 13.88 4.03
N TYR A 293 14.80 13.29 4.17
CA TYR A 293 16.01 14.00 4.55
C TYR A 293 16.88 14.30 3.32
N ALA A 294 17.68 15.37 3.41
CA ALA A 294 18.49 15.86 2.29
C ALA A 294 19.54 14.84 1.78
N ASP A 295 19.96 13.93 2.65
CA ASP A 295 20.93 12.86 2.36
C ASP A 295 20.32 11.63 1.66
N GLY A 296 18.99 11.59 1.48
CA GLY A 296 18.28 10.44 0.91
C GLY A 296 17.70 9.49 1.95
N SER A 297 17.87 9.77 3.24
CA SER A 297 17.19 9.03 4.31
C SER A 297 15.69 9.32 4.30
N PHE A 298 14.89 8.31 4.60
CA PHE A 298 13.46 8.47 4.87
C PHE A 298 13.14 7.93 6.26
N VAL A 299 12.51 8.78 7.07
CA VAL A 299 12.13 8.45 8.45
C VAL A 299 10.61 8.43 8.57
N GLN A 300 10.10 7.48 9.35
CA GLN A 300 8.69 7.44 9.75
C GLN A 300 8.59 6.92 11.19
N HIS A 301 7.46 7.17 11.86
CA HIS A 301 7.22 6.80 13.25
C HIS A 301 8.23 7.48 14.19
N THR A 302 8.39 8.78 13.96
CA THR A 302 9.23 9.75 14.67
C THR A 302 10.73 9.58 14.47
N PHE A 303 11.30 8.38 14.37
CA PHE A 303 12.76 8.21 14.34
C PHE A 303 13.27 6.94 13.66
N PHE A 304 12.41 6.12 13.05
CA PHE A 304 12.86 4.87 12.44
C PHE A 304 13.24 5.05 10.97
N PRO A 305 14.42 4.54 10.53
CA PRO A 305 14.79 4.50 9.12
C PRO A 305 13.88 3.52 8.39
N TYR A 306 13.15 4.02 7.39
CA TYR A 306 12.01 3.32 6.83
C TYR A 306 11.91 3.37 5.30
N ASN A 307 12.99 3.70 4.58
CA ASN A 307 13.03 3.69 3.11
C ASN A 307 12.40 2.41 2.53
N GLY A 308 12.72 1.26 3.11
CA GLY A 308 12.28 -0.04 2.62
C GLY A 308 10.83 -0.41 2.91
N SER A 309 10.10 0.32 3.75
CA SER A 309 8.67 0.06 3.95
C SER A 309 7.82 1.32 3.82
N TYR A 310 7.75 2.19 4.82
CA TYR A 310 6.94 3.41 4.69
C TYR A 310 7.44 4.32 3.57
N GLY A 311 8.75 4.34 3.27
CA GLY A 311 9.28 5.06 2.12
C GLY A 311 8.74 4.51 0.80
N ASN A 312 8.67 3.18 0.66
CA ASN A 312 8.03 2.52 -0.48
C ASN A 312 6.55 2.89 -0.59
N GLU A 313 5.80 2.81 0.52
CA GLU A 313 4.39 3.18 0.56
C GLU A 313 4.17 4.65 0.16
N MET A 314 5.05 5.56 0.60
CA MET A 314 5.00 6.97 0.24
C MET A 314 5.25 7.21 -1.25
N ILE A 315 6.30 6.60 -1.84
CA ILE A 315 6.57 6.74 -3.28
C ILE A 315 5.42 6.15 -4.09
N LYS A 316 4.89 4.99 -3.67
CA LYS A 316 3.70 4.40 -4.27
C LYS A 316 2.55 5.40 -4.27
N GLY A 317 2.22 5.99 -3.14
CA GLY A 317 1.12 6.98 -3.04
C GLY A 317 1.34 8.21 -3.91
N ILE A 318 2.53 8.81 -3.87
CA ILE A 318 2.90 9.96 -4.73
C ILE A 318 2.73 9.60 -6.21
N ALA A 319 3.28 8.46 -6.63
CA ALA A 319 3.26 8.04 -8.03
C ALA A 319 1.83 7.71 -8.50
N ARG A 320 1.03 7.04 -7.67
CA ARG A 320 -0.39 6.72 -7.95
C ARG A 320 -1.24 7.98 -8.13
N VAL A 321 -1.15 8.92 -7.21
CA VAL A 321 -1.92 10.17 -7.27
C VAL A 321 -1.47 11.00 -8.47
N SER A 322 -0.17 11.20 -8.63
CA SER A 322 0.37 12.09 -9.67
C SER A 322 0.14 11.56 -11.09
N SER A 323 0.32 10.25 -11.31
CA SER A 323 0.04 9.61 -12.61
C SER A 323 -1.46 9.64 -12.96
N THR A 324 -2.33 9.69 -11.95
CA THR A 324 -3.78 9.86 -12.18
C THR A 324 -4.07 11.29 -12.64
N LEU A 325 -3.51 12.29 -11.95
CA LEU A 325 -3.81 13.72 -12.15
C LEU A 325 -3.08 14.39 -13.33
N VAL A 326 -2.05 13.76 -13.90
CA VAL A 326 -1.18 14.38 -14.93
C VAL A 326 -1.97 14.92 -16.13
N GLY A 327 -1.63 16.14 -16.58
CA GLY A 327 -2.32 16.76 -17.72
C GLY A 327 -3.77 17.20 -17.46
N THR A 328 -4.21 17.21 -16.20
CA THR A 328 -5.49 17.82 -15.78
C THR A 328 -5.23 19.13 -15.03
N PRO A 329 -6.26 19.98 -14.77
CA PRO A 329 -6.12 21.17 -13.93
C PRO A 329 -5.60 20.89 -12.51
N TRP A 330 -5.70 19.65 -12.04
CA TRP A 330 -5.25 19.23 -10.72
C TRP A 330 -3.86 18.56 -10.72
N ALA A 331 -3.13 18.61 -11.84
CA ALA A 331 -1.78 18.05 -11.89
C ALA A 331 -0.90 18.58 -10.74
N ILE A 332 -0.10 17.70 -10.15
CA ILE A 332 0.92 18.08 -9.16
C ILE A 332 2.04 18.79 -9.89
N SER A 333 2.40 19.99 -9.42
CA SER A 333 3.45 20.79 -10.04
C SER A 333 4.80 20.07 -10.02
N GLU A 334 5.51 20.06 -11.14
CA GLU A 334 6.80 19.39 -11.30
C GLU A 334 7.84 19.86 -10.28
N VAL A 335 7.78 21.14 -9.85
CA VAL A 335 8.73 21.67 -8.85
C VAL A 335 8.64 20.98 -7.50
N GLN A 336 7.49 20.36 -7.18
CA GLN A 336 7.30 19.64 -5.92
C GLN A 336 8.09 18.33 -5.87
N PHE A 337 8.49 17.78 -7.03
CA PHE A 337 9.15 16.47 -7.10
C PHE A 337 10.65 16.52 -6.89
N ALA A 338 11.28 17.70 -6.83
CA ALA A 338 12.74 17.81 -6.72
C ALA A 338 13.32 16.97 -5.56
N ASN A 339 12.66 17.01 -4.40
CA ASN A 339 13.07 16.24 -3.22
C ASN A 339 12.78 14.74 -3.37
N VAL A 340 11.70 14.37 -4.06
CA VAL A 340 11.36 12.97 -4.35
C VAL A 340 12.39 12.37 -5.31
N PHE A 341 12.84 13.14 -6.31
CA PHE A 341 13.90 12.72 -7.21
C PHE A 341 15.23 12.56 -6.47
N ASN A 342 15.58 13.47 -5.55
CA ASN A 342 16.75 13.31 -4.68
C ASN A 342 16.62 12.07 -3.77
N LEU A 343 15.45 11.80 -3.20
CA LEU A 343 15.18 10.60 -2.40
C LEU A 343 15.34 9.32 -3.23
N ILE A 344 14.86 9.30 -4.47
CA ILE A 344 15.06 8.17 -5.39
C ILE A 344 16.55 7.99 -5.64
N ASP A 345 17.26 9.06 -6.01
CA ASP A 345 18.64 8.98 -6.46
C ASP A 345 19.63 8.61 -5.33
N LYS A 346 19.48 9.25 -4.17
CA LYS A 346 20.38 9.08 -3.01
C LYS A 346 19.90 8.03 -2.00
N GLY A 347 18.59 7.82 -1.89
CA GLY A 347 18.00 6.84 -0.99
C GLY A 347 17.82 5.50 -1.68
N PHE A 348 16.86 5.41 -2.61
CA PHE A 348 16.45 4.12 -3.15
C PHE A 348 17.48 3.48 -4.08
N LEU A 349 18.06 4.24 -5.01
CA LEU A 349 19.04 3.68 -5.93
C LEU A 349 20.36 3.30 -5.24
N GLN A 350 20.71 3.94 -4.12
CA GLN A 350 21.94 3.63 -3.37
C GLN A 350 21.75 2.51 -2.34
N LEU A 351 20.56 2.38 -1.75
CA LEU A 351 20.29 1.36 -0.73
C LEU A 351 20.04 -0.03 -1.31
N MET A 352 19.57 -0.12 -2.55
CA MET A 352 19.27 -1.41 -3.19
C MET A 352 20.53 -2.21 -3.51
N VAL A 353 20.57 -3.47 -3.07
CA VAL A 353 21.71 -4.39 -3.28
C VAL A 353 21.23 -5.66 -4.00
N ASN A 354 21.67 -5.89 -5.25
CA ASN A 354 21.32 -7.08 -6.03
C ASN A 354 19.80 -7.37 -6.04
N GLY A 355 18.99 -6.34 -6.31
CA GLY A 355 17.52 -6.44 -6.32
C GLY A 355 16.86 -6.59 -4.95
N ARG A 356 17.61 -6.43 -3.86
CA ARG A 356 17.09 -6.47 -2.48
C ARG A 356 17.06 -5.08 -1.88
N MET A 357 16.01 -4.81 -1.13
CA MET A 357 15.99 -3.71 -0.18
C MET A 357 16.46 -4.22 1.19
N PRO A 358 17.57 -3.72 1.75
CA PRO A 358 18.11 -4.22 3.00
C PRO A 358 17.13 -4.13 4.19
N SER A 359 17.16 -5.16 5.05
CA SER A 359 16.31 -5.25 6.24
C SER A 359 16.48 -4.07 7.21
N MET A 360 17.68 -3.48 7.28
CA MET A 360 18.02 -2.38 8.20
C MET A 360 17.20 -1.09 7.99
N VAL A 361 16.55 -0.92 6.83
CA VAL A 361 15.66 0.22 6.51
C VAL A 361 14.20 -0.19 6.35
N SER A 362 13.83 -1.38 6.80
CA SER A 362 12.48 -1.94 6.64
C SER A 362 11.68 -1.98 7.95
N GLY A 363 12.33 -1.67 9.08
CA GLY A 363 11.77 -1.69 10.44
C GLY A 363 11.00 -2.97 10.74
N ARG A 364 9.80 -2.86 11.31
CA ARG A 364 9.02 -4.05 11.71
C ARG A 364 8.58 -4.94 10.55
N SER A 365 8.66 -4.48 9.30
CA SER A 365 8.26 -5.30 8.15
C SER A 365 9.14 -6.53 7.96
N ILE A 366 10.34 -6.58 8.57
CA ILE A 366 11.20 -7.77 8.53
C ILE A 366 10.58 -8.99 9.22
N SER A 367 9.70 -8.79 10.21
CA SER A 367 8.99 -9.88 10.89
C SER A 367 7.78 -10.39 10.11
N ARG A 368 7.36 -9.63 9.09
CA ARG A 368 6.38 -10.05 8.10
C ARG A 368 7.16 -10.84 7.04
N ALA A 369 7.70 -11.99 7.43
CA ALA A 369 8.15 -12.94 6.43
C ALA A 369 6.98 -13.10 5.45
N PRO A 370 7.15 -12.78 4.16
CA PRO A 370 6.06 -13.00 3.22
C PRO A 370 5.73 -14.47 3.36
N GLY A 371 4.44 -14.82 3.46
CA GLY A 371 3.98 -16.20 3.64
C GLY A 371 4.43 -17.17 2.54
N THR A 372 5.35 -16.76 1.67
CA THR A 372 5.89 -17.45 0.52
C THR A 372 7.33 -17.95 0.73
N ASN A 373 8.24 -17.25 1.43
CA ASN A 373 9.59 -17.77 1.78
C ASN A 373 10.42 -16.79 2.65
N ALA A 374 10.91 -17.23 3.81
CA ALA A 374 11.82 -16.46 4.67
C ALA A 374 13.15 -16.05 3.98
N LYS A 375 13.56 -16.75 2.92
CA LYS A 375 14.76 -16.45 2.11
C LYS A 375 14.53 -15.34 1.07
N THR A 376 13.29 -14.85 0.91
CA THR A 376 12.93 -13.87 -0.12
C THR A 376 12.43 -12.55 0.43
N THR A 377 12.34 -12.35 1.74
CA THR A 377 11.78 -11.12 2.35
C THR A 377 12.36 -9.84 1.77
N GLU A 378 13.69 -9.74 1.65
CA GLU A 378 14.34 -8.55 1.09
C GLU A 378 14.15 -8.40 -0.43
N LEU A 379 13.93 -9.52 -1.15
CA LEU A 379 13.58 -9.52 -2.57
C LEU A 379 12.12 -9.10 -2.80
N GLU A 380 11.19 -9.46 -1.92
CA GLU A 380 9.81 -8.96 -1.98
C GLU A 380 9.77 -7.45 -1.74
N THR A 381 10.49 -6.97 -0.72
CA THR A 381 10.64 -5.53 -0.48
C THR A 381 11.37 -4.83 -1.66
N GLY A 382 12.36 -5.51 -2.24
CA GLY A 382 13.03 -5.06 -3.46
C GLY A 382 12.06 -4.99 -4.65
N LYS A 383 11.22 -6.00 -4.87
CA LYS A 383 10.19 -6.04 -5.92
C LYS A 383 9.21 -4.88 -5.77
N GLU A 384 8.78 -4.57 -4.55
CA GLU A 384 7.95 -3.39 -4.29
C GLU A 384 8.69 -2.09 -4.65
N THR A 385 9.98 -2.00 -4.31
CA THR A 385 10.83 -0.86 -4.70
C THR A 385 10.92 -0.71 -6.21
N LEU A 386 11.16 -1.80 -6.95
CA LEU A 386 11.17 -1.81 -8.42
C LEU A 386 9.83 -1.34 -8.99
N ALA A 387 8.71 -1.83 -8.45
CA ALA A 387 7.37 -1.43 -8.88
C ALA A 387 7.12 0.08 -8.68
N ASN A 388 7.62 0.65 -7.58
CA ASN A 388 7.45 2.07 -7.29
C ASN A 388 8.37 2.96 -8.14
N LEU A 389 9.63 2.55 -8.32
CA LEU A 389 10.58 3.24 -9.19
C LEU A 389 10.10 3.27 -10.63
N THR A 390 9.60 2.15 -11.15
CA THR A 390 9.08 2.09 -12.53
C THR A 390 7.78 2.87 -12.71
N LEU A 391 6.92 2.94 -11.69
CA LEU A 391 5.69 3.73 -11.72
C LEU A 391 5.96 5.24 -11.74
N ILE A 392 6.97 5.72 -11.00
CA ILE A 392 7.31 7.15 -10.94
C ILE A 392 8.27 7.58 -12.06
N ALA A 393 8.93 6.64 -12.74
CA ALA A 393 9.97 6.90 -13.73
C ALA A 393 9.54 7.90 -14.84
N ASP A 394 8.28 7.82 -15.30
CA ASP A 394 7.76 8.72 -16.33
C ASP A 394 7.65 10.18 -15.89
N ALA A 395 7.56 10.45 -14.58
CA ALA A 395 7.56 11.79 -14.03
C ALA A 395 8.98 12.33 -13.77
N THR A 396 10.02 11.48 -13.83
CA THR A 396 11.39 11.90 -13.53
C THR A 396 12.08 12.55 -14.74
N PRO A 397 13.11 13.39 -14.52
CA PRO A 397 13.96 13.89 -15.61
C PRO A 397 14.55 12.72 -16.40
N ALA A 398 14.76 12.91 -17.71
CA ALA A 398 15.19 11.85 -18.63
C ALA A 398 16.44 11.08 -18.14
N THR A 399 17.40 11.78 -17.54
CA THR A 399 18.62 11.18 -16.98
C THR A 399 18.32 10.25 -15.79
N LEU A 400 17.44 10.67 -14.87
CA LEU A 400 17.03 9.85 -13.74
C LEU A 400 16.16 8.67 -14.19
N LYS A 401 15.24 8.90 -15.15
CA LYS A 401 14.43 7.83 -15.77
C LYS A 401 15.31 6.73 -16.34
N GLN A 402 16.32 7.11 -17.11
CA GLN A 402 17.30 6.16 -17.67
C GLN A 402 18.05 5.43 -16.57
N LYS A 403 18.52 6.14 -15.54
CA LYS A 403 19.22 5.53 -14.40
C LYS A 403 18.34 4.51 -13.68
N ILE A 404 17.06 4.81 -13.46
CA ILE A 404 16.08 3.89 -12.87
C ILE A 404 15.97 2.63 -13.73
N TYR A 405 15.69 2.73 -15.03
CA TYR A 405 15.51 1.55 -15.88
C TYR A 405 16.78 0.70 -15.98
N GLN A 406 17.95 1.32 -16.08
CA GLN A 406 19.22 0.61 -16.07
C GLN A 406 19.48 -0.12 -14.75
N ALA A 407 19.17 0.52 -13.60
CA ALA A 407 19.32 -0.10 -12.28
C ALA A 407 18.37 -1.30 -12.12
N VAL A 408 17.08 -1.12 -12.48
CA VAL A 408 16.08 -2.20 -12.46
C VAL A 408 16.54 -3.39 -13.30
N ALA A 409 16.95 -3.15 -14.55
CA ALA A 409 17.42 -4.22 -15.44
C ALA A 409 18.68 -4.93 -14.89
N THR A 410 19.60 -4.16 -14.30
CA THR A 410 20.82 -4.70 -13.70
C THR A 410 20.49 -5.61 -12.52
N TRP A 411 19.61 -5.17 -11.61
CA TRP A 411 19.22 -5.94 -10.44
C TRP A 411 18.45 -7.22 -10.80
N VAL A 412 17.52 -7.14 -11.74
CA VAL A 412 16.79 -8.33 -12.24
C VAL A 412 17.76 -9.34 -12.84
N ALA A 413 18.71 -8.88 -13.68
CA ALA A 413 19.72 -9.75 -14.28
C ALA A 413 20.67 -10.37 -13.23
N GLN A 414 21.13 -9.59 -12.24
CA GLN A 414 21.99 -10.08 -11.16
C GLN A 414 21.32 -11.17 -10.33
N VAL A 415 20.02 -11.04 -10.07
CA VAL A 415 19.26 -12.05 -9.33
C VAL A 415 19.07 -13.31 -10.19
N GLY A 416 18.73 -13.13 -11.48
CA GLY A 416 18.53 -14.22 -12.43
C GLY A 416 17.40 -15.15 -12.01
N GLU A 417 17.54 -16.44 -12.31
CA GLU A 417 16.51 -17.46 -12.08
C GLU A 417 16.23 -17.76 -10.59
N ARG A 418 16.99 -17.14 -9.66
CA ARG A 418 16.80 -17.31 -8.21
C ARG A 418 15.50 -16.69 -7.69
N TYR A 419 14.91 -15.76 -8.44
CA TYR A 419 13.65 -15.12 -8.09
C TYR A 419 12.98 -14.56 -9.32
N ASN A 420 11.71 -14.91 -9.53
CA ASN A 420 10.92 -14.39 -10.63
C ASN A 420 10.22 -13.08 -10.21
N PHE A 421 10.71 -11.94 -10.68
CA PHE A 421 10.07 -10.64 -10.41
C PHE A 421 8.69 -10.47 -11.06
N TYR A 422 8.32 -11.35 -12.00
CA TYR A 422 6.96 -11.41 -12.55
C TYR A 422 6.00 -12.27 -11.72
N ASP A 423 6.49 -13.00 -10.72
CA ASP A 423 5.62 -13.78 -9.83
C ASP A 423 4.89 -12.85 -8.83
N LYS A 424 3.57 -13.04 -8.73
CA LYS A 424 2.68 -12.27 -7.85
C LYS A 424 2.98 -10.78 -7.85
N PRO A 425 2.88 -10.09 -9.00
CA PRO A 425 3.08 -8.64 -9.06
C PRO A 425 1.97 -7.97 -8.23
N ARG A 426 2.28 -6.82 -7.63
CA ARG A 426 1.32 -6.06 -6.81
C ARG A 426 0.03 -5.73 -7.57
N ASP A 427 0.18 -5.27 -8.82
CA ASP A 427 -0.90 -4.87 -9.71
C ASP A 427 -0.44 -4.92 -11.18
N TYR A 428 -1.38 -4.76 -12.12
CA TYR A 428 -1.09 -4.77 -13.55
C TYR A 428 -0.08 -3.69 -13.96
N ALA A 429 -0.12 -2.53 -13.31
CA ALA A 429 0.88 -1.47 -13.51
C ALA A 429 2.29 -1.90 -13.11
N ALA A 430 2.48 -2.59 -11.98
CA ALA A 430 3.80 -3.09 -11.57
C ALA A 430 4.37 -4.09 -12.59
N LEU A 431 3.52 -5.00 -13.09
CA LEU A 431 3.89 -5.95 -14.14
C LEU A 431 4.39 -5.22 -15.41
N ASN A 432 3.62 -4.25 -15.89
CA ASN A 432 3.98 -3.50 -17.09
C ASN A 432 5.18 -2.57 -16.88
N GLY A 433 5.28 -1.92 -15.72
CA GLY A 433 6.40 -1.06 -15.36
C GLY A 433 7.72 -1.82 -15.41
N LEU A 434 7.74 -3.05 -14.88
CA LEU A 434 8.90 -3.94 -14.97
C LEU A 434 9.24 -4.28 -16.42
N LYS A 435 8.27 -4.71 -17.23
CA LYS A 435 8.47 -4.99 -18.67
C LYS A 435 9.07 -3.80 -19.41
N THR A 436 8.49 -2.61 -19.22
CA THR A 436 8.95 -1.38 -19.84
C THR A 436 10.40 -1.08 -19.46
N ALA A 437 10.76 -1.18 -18.19
CA ALA A 437 12.12 -0.96 -17.73
C ALA A 437 13.14 -1.91 -18.39
N LEU A 438 12.82 -3.21 -18.46
CA LEU A 438 13.70 -4.21 -19.07
C LEU A 438 13.86 -4.00 -20.58
N HIS A 439 12.78 -3.67 -21.29
CA HIS A 439 12.81 -3.38 -22.72
C HIS A 439 13.66 -2.12 -23.02
N GLN A 440 13.41 -1.02 -22.29
CA GLN A 440 14.11 0.25 -22.50
C GLN A 440 15.62 0.14 -22.20
N ALA A 441 16.01 -0.60 -21.16
CA ALA A 441 17.42 -0.83 -20.85
C ALA A 441 18.13 -1.67 -21.94
N THR A 442 17.43 -2.60 -22.59
CA THR A 442 17.99 -3.43 -23.66
C THR A 442 18.19 -2.62 -24.94
N ALA A 443 17.18 -1.84 -25.35
CA ALA A 443 17.25 -1.00 -26.55
C ALA A 443 18.43 0.01 -26.50
N GLN A 444 18.80 0.46 -25.31
CA GLN A 444 19.92 1.39 -25.14
C GLN A 444 21.29 0.75 -25.34
N LYS A 445 21.47 -0.53 -24.96
CA LYS A 445 22.73 -1.26 -25.21
C LYS A 445 23.02 -1.34 -26.72
N ASP A 446 22.01 -1.52 -27.55
CA ASP A 446 22.15 -1.61 -29.00
C ASP A 446 22.47 -0.27 -29.67
N THR A 447 22.11 0.85 -29.05
CA THR A 447 22.46 2.20 -29.54
C THR A 447 23.87 2.67 -29.15
N SER A 448 24.45 2.12 -28.09
CA SER A 448 25.83 2.44 -27.65
C SER A 448 26.93 1.65 -28.38
N VAL A 449 26.56 0.75 -29.31
CA VAL A 449 27.48 -0.11 -30.09
C VAL A 449 27.50 0.32 -31.58
N ARG A 450 26.95 1.49 -31.92
CA ARG A 450 26.99 2.04 -33.29
C ARG A 450 27.85 3.29 -33.40
#